data_AF-A0A9D6Q2H9-F1
#
_entry.id   AF-A0A9D6Q2H9-F1
#
_cell.length_a   1.000
_cell.length_b   1.000
_cell.length_c   1.000
_cell.angle_alpha   90.00
_cell.angle_beta   90.00
_cell.angle_gamma   90.00
#
_symmetry.space_group_name_H-M   'P 1'
#
loop_
_entity.id
_entity.type
_entity.pdbx_description
1 polymer ?
#
loop_
_entity_poly.entity_id
_entity_poly.type
_entity_poly.pdbx_seq_one_letter_code
_entity_poly.pdbx_strand_id
1 'polypeptide(L)'
;MTSKRKSLSKLVPPESLSSLPYILSSEHCVSCGKAGVQLREVTRSFGHGPKLLVIEGIPIWSCSRCGESYLTAQTMHEIERIKTLRKSVAVARYVPIAVFTGNVPNNAYMDSP
;
A
#
# COMPACT_ATOMS: atom_id res chain seq x y z
N MET A 1 9.73 9.34 62.70
CA MET A 1 8.75 10.04 61.83
C MET A 1 9.56 11.09 61.07
N THR A 2 9.78 11.09 59.77
CA THR A 2 8.96 10.69 58.61
C THR A 2 9.84 10.19 57.47
N SER A 3 9.31 9.18 56.80
CA SER A 3 9.80 8.60 55.55
C SER A 3 9.19 9.36 54.37
N LYS A 4 10.00 9.73 53.37
CA LYS A 4 9.70 9.62 51.92
C LYS A 4 10.80 10.30 51.09
N ARG A 5 11.78 9.53 50.62
CA ARG A 5 12.57 9.91 49.44
C ARG A 5 11.74 9.51 48.21
N LYS A 6 11.21 10.51 47.51
CA LYS A 6 10.41 10.32 46.29
C LYS A 6 11.36 10.13 45.10
N SER A 7 11.14 9.00 44.43
CA SER A 7 11.71 8.44 43.20
C SER A 7 12.55 9.33 42.27
N LEU A 8 13.70 8.77 41.88
CA LEU A 8 14.57 9.14 40.75
C LEU A 8 13.77 9.42 39.46
N SER A 9 13.91 10.62 38.92
CA SER A 9 13.73 10.91 37.50
C SER A 9 15.04 10.60 36.77
N LYS A 10 15.16 9.41 36.17
CA LYS A 10 16.24 9.12 35.22
C LYS A 10 15.93 9.86 33.92
N LEU A 11 16.67 10.93 33.66
CA LEU A 11 16.83 11.51 32.33
C LEU A 11 17.57 10.48 31.47
N VAL A 12 16.88 9.91 30.48
CA VAL A 12 17.50 9.07 29.44
C VAL A 12 17.71 9.97 28.21
N PRO A 13 18.91 10.00 27.60
CA PRO A 13 19.23 10.88 26.47
C PRO A 13 18.52 10.45 25.17
N PRO A 14 18.33 11.37 24.21
CA PRO A 14 17.59 11.10 22.98
C PRO A 14 18.51 10.50 21.90
N GLU A 15 18.92 9.25 22.06
CA GLU A 15 19.63 8.52 21.01
C GLU A 15 19.14 7.07 20.95
N SER A 16 18.20 6.78 20.03
CA SER A 16 17.94 5.47 19.39
C SER A 16 16.53 5.37 18.74
N LEU A 17 16.13 6.37 17.96
CA LEU A 17 14.91 6.26 17.11
C LEU A 17 15.16 5.55 15.77
N SER A 18 16.29 4.87 15.59
CA SER A 18 16.70 4.28 14.30
C SER A 18 16.43 2.77 14.15
N SER A 19 15.71 2.12 15.07
CA SER A 19 15.54 0.66 15.03
C SER A 19 14.18 0.13 15.50
N LEU A 20 13.12 0.92 15.38
CA LEU A 20 11.74 0.39 15.37
C LEU A 20 11.15 0.67 13.98
N PRO A 21 10.64 -0.34 13.26
CA PRO A 21 9.96 -0.06 12.01
C PRO A 21 8.81 0.87 12.33
N TYR A 22 8.67 1.92 11.52
CA TYR A 22 7.68 2.99 11.60
C TYR A 22 6.26 2.45 11.36
N ILE A 23 5.84 1.47 12.15
CA ILE A 23 4.62 0.68 12.02
C ILE A 23 3.97 0.68 13.39
N LEU A 24 3.25 1.75 13.75
CA LEU A 24 2.15 1.75 14.71
C LEU A 24 1.72 3.19 14.97
N SER A 25 0.85 3.75 14.11
CA SER A 25 -0.05 4.82 14.56
C SER A 25 -1.21 5.16 13.63
N SER A 26 -1.60 4.32 12.66
CA SER A 26 -2.96 4.47 12.12
C SER A 26 -3.59 3.14 11.71
N GLU A 27 -4.20 2.46 12.69
CA GLU A 27 -5.35 1.57 12.42
C GLU A 27 -6.42 2.27 11.55
N HIS A 28 -6.40 3.61 11.60
CA HIS A 28 -7.26 4.55 10.92
C HIS A 28 -6.74 4.89 9.52
N CYS A 29 -7.65 4.93 8.56
CA CYS A 29 -7.40 5.36 7.20
C CYS A 29 -7.08 6.87 7.16
N VAL A 30 -6.03 7.27 6.43
CA VAL A 30 -5.66 8.68 6.29
C VAL A 30 -6.70 9.47 5.50
N SER A 31 -7.42 8.82 4.57
CA SER A 31 -8.46 9.44 3.75
C SER A 31 -9.77 9.65 4.52
N CYS A 32 -10.29 8.63 5.23
CA CYS A 32 -11.61 8.73 5.89
C CYS A 32 -11.56 8.79 7.43
N GLY A 33 -10.39 8.67 8.05
CA GLY A 33 -10.20 8.70 9.50
C GLY A 33 -10.74 7.48 10.26
N LYS A 34 -11.40 6.53 9.60
CA LYS A 34 -12.00 5.34 10.23
C LYS A 34 -11.01 4.20 10.33
N ALA A 35 -11.10 3.41 11.39
CA ALA A 35 -10.39 2.15 11.50
C ALA A 35 -10.82 1.17 10.38
N GLY A 36 -9.90 0.32 9.94
CA GLY A 36 -10.20 -0.75 8.97
C GLY A 36 -9.27 -0.80 7.77
N VAL A 37 -8.05 -0.27 7.90
CA VAL A 37 -6.96 -0.50 6.94
C VAL A 37 -6.44 -1.92 7.14
N GLN A 38 -6.36 -2.69 6.06
CA GLN A 38 -5.96 -4.10 6.07
C GLN A 38 -4.93 -4.37 4.98
N LEU A 39 -3.95 -5.23 5.26
CA LEU A 39 -3.03 -5.72 4.26
C LEU A 39 -3.74 -6.75 3.37
N ARG A 40 -3.63 -6.58 2.05
CA ARG A 40 -4.18 -7.49 1.05
C ARG A 40 -3.15 -7.71 -0.04
N GLU A 41 -3.14 -8.92 -0.58
CA GLU A 41 -2.38 -9.21 -1.80
C GLU A 41 -3.29 -9.04 -3.01
N VAL A 42 -2.81 -8.34 -4.02
CA VAL A 42 -3.56 -8.11 -5.26
C VAL A 42 -2.72 -8.45 -6.48
N THR A 43 -3.42 -8.76 -7.55
CA THR A 43 -2.82 -8.89 -8.88
C THR A 43 -3.12 -7.62 -9.67
N ARG A 44 -2.09 -7.02 -10.27
CA ARG A 44 -2.25 -5.86 -11.16
C ARG A 44 -1.57 -6.08 -12.50
N SER A 45 -2.26 -5.63 -13.55
CA SER A 45 -1.74 -5.56 -14.90
C SER A 45 -1.07 -4.22 -15.17
N PHE A 46 0.08 -4.24 -15.83
CA PHE A 46 0.83 -3.06 -16.26
C PHE A 46 1.04 -3.08 -17.77
N GLY A 47 0.84 -1.94 -18.42
CA GLY A 47 0.93 -1.82 -19.88
C GLY A 47 -0.27 -2.42 -20.61
N HIS A 48 -0.12 -2.66 -21.91
CA HIS A 48 -1.17 -3.18 -22.78
C HIS A 48 -0.57 -3.99 -23.94
N GLY A 49 -1.39 -4.87 -24.54
CA GLY A 49 -1.01 -5.66 -25.71
C GLY A 49 0.30 -6.44 -25.52
N PRO A 50 1.28 -6.34 -26.45
CA PRO A 50 2.55 -7.07 -26.36
C PRO A 50 3.43 -6.69 -25.15
N LYS A 51 3.13 -5.56 -24.50
CA LYS A 51 3.88 -5.09 -23.31
C LYS A 51 3.14 -5.39 -22.01
N LEU A 52 2.00 -6.09 -22.06
CA LEU A 52 1.23 -6.46 -20.88
C LEU A 52 2.08 -7.31 -19.94
N LEU A 53 2.14 -6.89 -18.68
CA LEU A 53 2.79 -7.59 -17.60
C LEU A 53 1.80 -7.74 -16.46
N VAL A 54 1.56 -8.97 -16.01
CA VAL A 54 0.74 -9.26 -14.84
C VAL A 54 1.67 -9.55 -13.68
N ILE A 55 1.54 -8.78 -12.59
CA ILE A 55 2.28 -9.00 -11.34
C ILE A 55 1.25 -9.43 -10.29
N GLU A 56 1.45 -10.63 -9.76
CA GLU A 56 0.62 -11.25 -8.72
C GLU A 56 1.24 -11.00 -7.33
N GLY A 57 0.43 -11.08 -6.27
CA GLY A 57 0.93 -11.02 -4.90
C GLY A 57 1.46 -9.66 -4.45
N ILE A 58 1.00 -8.56 -5.05
CA ILE A 58 1.42 -7.21 -4.64
C ILE A 58 0.78 -6.88 -3.29
N PRO A 59 1.55 -6.61 -2.22
CA PRO A 59 1.00 -6.20 -0.94
C PRO A 59 0.50 -4.75 -1.00
N ILE A 60 -0.80 -4.55 -0.75
CA ILE A 60 -1.46 -3.25 -0.64
C ILE A 60 -2.14 -3.10 0.73
N TRP A 61 -2.18 -1.88 1.25
CA TRP A 61 -2.97 -1.54 2.42
C TRP A 61 -4.28 -0.92 1.97
N SER A 62 -5.40 -1.64 2.11
CA SER A 62 -6.70 -1.19 1.65
C SER A 62 -7.66 -0.92 2.80
N CYS A 63 -8.36 0.21 2.75
CA CYS A 63 -9.42 0.52 3.71
C CYS A 63 -10.73 -0.11 3.26
N SER A 64 -11.26 -1.00 4.10
CA SER A 64 -12.57 -1.65 3.88
C SER A 64 -13.78 -0.69 3.96
N ARG A 65 -13.58 0.55 4.43
CA ARG A 65 -14.67 1.52 4.68
C ARG A 65 -14.87 2.50 3.53
N CYS A 66 -13.80 2.98 2.89
CA CYS A 66 -13.86 3.94 1.79
C CYS A 66 -13.23 3.45 0.47
N GLY A 67 -12.54 2.31 0.47
CA GLY A 67 -11.88 1.75 -0.72
C GLY A 67 -10.49 2.28 -1.01
N GLU A 68 -10.02 3.29 -0.26
CA GLU A 68 -8.68 3.86 -0.42
C GLU A 68 -7.60 2.78 -0.26
N SER A 69 -6.56 2.83 -1.10
CA SER A 69 -5.53 1.79 -1.14
C SER A 69 -4.12 2.38 -1.28
N TYR A 70 -3.24 2.01 -0.36
CA TYR A 70 -1.88 2.54 -0.26
C TYR A 70 -0.84 1.46 -0.58
N LEU A 71 0.29 1.90 -1.13
CA LEU A 71 1.49 1.10 -1.36
C LEU A 71 2.63 1.67 -0.51
N THR A 72 3.49 0.81 0.02
CA THR A 72 4.72 1.27 0.67
C THR A 72 5.75 1.68 -0.38
N ALA A 73 6.70 2.53 0.00
CA ALA A 73 7.84 2.87 -0.86
C ALA A 73 8.61 1.63 -1.33
N GLN A 74 8.83 0.67 -0.42
CA GLN A 74 9.46 -0.60 -0.74
C GLN A 74 8.68 -1.38 -1.81
N THR A 75 7.36 -1.52 -1.66
CA THR A 75 6.54 -2.21 -2.66
C THR A 75 6.59 -1.50 -4.02
N MET A 76 6.55 -0.16 -4.03
CA MET A 76 6.64 0.61 -5.28
C MET A 76 7.97 0.38 -6.00
N HIS A 77 9.09 0.44 -5.28
CA HIS A 77 10.41 0.17 -5.86
C HIS A 77 10.53 -1.26 -6.40
N GLU A 78 9.95 -2.23 -5.71
CA GLU A 78 9.97 -3.62 -6.19
C GLU A 78 9.12 -3.81 -7.45
N ILE A 79 7.96 -3.15 -7.54
CA ILE A 79 7.16 -3.12 -8.78
C ILE A 79 7.97 -2.52 -9.93
N GLU A 80 8.70 -1.42 -9.69
CA GLU A 80 9.56 -0.79 -10.69
C GLU A 80 10.72 -1.69 -11.14
N ARG A 81 11.36 -2.39 -10.18
CA ARG A 81 12.39 -3.38 -10.46
C ARG A 81 11.85 -4.50 -11.35
N ILE A 82 10.68 -5.05 -11.03
CA ILE A 82 10.02 -6.09 -11.83
C ILE A 82 9.69 -5.57 -13.24
N LYS A 83 9.13 -4.36 -13.37
CA LYS A 83 8.81 -3.74 -14.68
C LYS A 83 10.07 -3.56 -15.55
N THR A 84 11.18 -3.19 -14.94
CA THR A 84 12.47 -2.97 -15.62
C THR A 84 13.09 -4.28 -16.06
N LEU A 85 13.11 -5.27 -15.16
CA LEU A 85 13.72 -6.59 -15.38
C LEU A 85 12.73 -7.62 -15.93
N ARG A 86 11.59 -7.20 -16.49
CA ARG A 86 10.48 -8.10 -16.87
C ARG A 86 10.90 -9.31 -17.71
N LYS A 87 11.91 -9.17 -18.56
CA LYS A 87 12.40 -10.25 -19.43
C LYS A 87 13.13 -11.35 -18.68
N SER A 88 13.73 -11.05 -17.53
CA SER A 88 14.48 -12.02 -16.72
C SER A 88 13.68 -12.55 -15.53
N VAL A 89 12.71 -11.79 -15.02
CA VAL A 89 11.94 -12.19 -13.82
C VAL A 89 10.55 -12.74 -14.14
N ALA A 90 9.96 -12.42 -15.29
CA ALA A 90 8.61 -12.88 -15.62
C ALA A 90 8.65 -14.24 -16.30
N VAL A 91 7.71 -15.10 -15.91
CA VAL A 91 7.44 -16.38 -16.59
C VAL A 91 6.37 -16.16 -17.64
N ALA A 92 6.62 -16.60 -18.88
CA ALA A 92 5.66 -16.50 -19.96
C ALA A 92 4.44 -17.40 -19.69
N ARG A 93 3.24 -16.82 -19.70
CA ARG A 93 1.96 -17.52 -19.51
C ARG A 93 0.94 -16.98 -20.52
N TYR A 94 0.08 -17.86 -21.02
CA TYR A 94 -1.06 -17.44 -21.84
C TYR A 94 -2.12 -16.78 -20.95
N VAL A 95 -2.48 -15.53 -21.26
CA VAL A 95 -3.50 -14.77 -20.52
C VAL A 95 -4.53 -14.25 -21.53
N PRO A 96 -5.80 -14.72 -21.49
CA PRO A 96 -6.86 -14.18 -22.33
C PRO A 96 -7.18 -12.73 -21.90
N ILE A 97 -7.34 -11.83 -22.87
CA ILE A 97 -7.65 -10.42 -22.64
C ILE A 97 -8.94 -10.07 -23.38
N ALA A 98 -9.87 -9.43 -22.69
CA ALA A 98 -11.11 -8.92 -23.27
C ALA A 98 -11.04 -7.40 -23.45
N VAL A 99 -11.69 -6.89 -24.50
CA VAL A 99 -11.87 -5.45 -24.74
C VAL A 99 -13.29 -5.08 -24.35
N PHE A 100 -13.45 -4.04 -23.52
CA PHE A 100 -14.76 -3.53 -23.12
C PHE A 100 -15.41 -2.75 -24.28
N THR A 101 -16.62 -3.14 -24.69
CA THR A 101 -17.36 -2.52 -25.81
C THR A 101 -18.66 -1.81 -25.38
N GLY A 102 -18.84 -1.56 -24.08
CA GLY A 102 -20.04 -0.89 -23.58
C GLY A 102 -20.01 0.61 -23.86
N ASN A 103 -21.14 1.18 -24.32
CA ASN A 103 -21.32 2.63 -24.39
C ASN A 103 -21.51 3.18 -22.97
N VAL A 104 -20.51 3.90 -22.44
CA VAL A 104 -20.67 4.66 -21.19
C VAL A 104 -21.29 6.02 -21.56
N PRO A 105 -22.45 6.40 -21.01
CA PRO A 105 -23.06 7.69 -21.30
C PRO A 105 -22.16 8.84 -20.81
N ASN A 106 -22.05 9.90 -21.62
CA ASN A 106 -21.14 11.03 -21.42
C ASN A 106 -21.36 11.80 -20.10
N ASN A 107 -22.45 11.55 -19.36
CA ASN A 107 -22.76 12.21 -18.09
C ASN A 107 -22.18 11.49 -16.86
N ALA A 108 -21.55 10.33 -17.01
CA ALA A 108 -21.03 9.55 -15.88
C ALA A 108 -19.73 10.10 -15.24
N TYR A 109 -19.19 11.23 -15.72
CA TYR A 109 -17.91 11.80 -15.25
C TYR A 109 -18.06 13.08 -14.40
N MET A 110 -19.27 13.58 -14.15
CA MET A 110 -19.48 14.89 -13.49
C MET A 110 -19.89 14.84 -12.01
N ASP A 111 -19.99 13.67 -11.39
CA ASP A 111 -20.22 13.54 -9.95
C ASP A 111 -18.93 13.10 -9.22
N SER A 112 -17.98 14.01 -9.06
CA SER A 112 -16.94 13.90 -8.04
C SER A 112 -16.70 15.29 -7.43
N PRO A 113 -17.04 15.50 -6.15
CA PRO A 113 -16.85 16.78 -5.45
C PRO A 113 -15.38 17.15 -5.24
#